data_AF-A0A259TXS8-F1
#
_entry.id   AF-A0A259TXS8-F1
#
_cell.length_a   1.000
_cell.length_b   1.000
_cell.length_c   1.000
_cell.angle_alpha   90.00
_cell.angle_beta   90.00
_cell.angle_gamma   90.00
#
_symmetry.space_group_name_H-M   'P 1'
#
loop_
_entity.id
_entity.type
_entity.pdbx_description
1 polymer ?
#
loop_
_entity_poly.entity_id
_entity_poly.type
_entity_poly.pdbx_seq_one_letter_code
_entity_poly.pdbx_strand_id
1 'polypeptide(L)' 'MSESTLRRTVRIVASLALAAGLFGMLFCFPFLWSANMEDLVGAGFPFVGGAVLFASGLVALALTIGKNSTGAP' A
#
# COMPACT_ATOMS: atom_id res chain seq x y z
N MET A 1 3.79 -20.50 -15.73
CA MET A 1 3.45 -19.07 -15.54
C MET A 1 4.45 -18.24 -16.34
N SER A 2 4.01 -17.40 -17.29
CA SER A 2 4.95 -16.58 -18.07
C SER A 2 5.43 -15.37 -17.25
N GLU A 3 6.64 -14.90 -17.54
CA GLU A 3 7.23 -13.73 -16.85
C GLU A 3 6.41 -12.45 -17.09
N SER A 4 5.79 -12.32 -18.28
CA SER A 4 4.92 -11.19 -18.62
C SER A 4 3.64 -11.17 -17.81
N THR A 5 3.01 -12.33 -17.58
CA THR A 5 1.84 -12.45 -16.71
C THR A 5 2.20 -12.14 -15.27
N LEU A 6 3.34 -12.63 -14.77
CA LEU A 6 3.81 -12.33 -13.42
C LEU A 6 3.97 -10.83 -13.19
N ARG A 7 4.67 -10.12 -14.08
CA ARG A 7 4.88 -8.66 -13.97
C ARG A 7 3.57 -7.88 -14.02
N ARG A 8 2.63 -8.31 -14.87
CA ARG A 8 1.31 -7.69 -14.97
C ARG A 8 0.51 -7.87 -13.68
N THR A 9 0.51 -9.08 -13.12
CA THR A 9 -0.13 -9.38 -11.84
C THR A 9 0.49 -8.57 -10.70
N VAL A 10 1.83 -8.50 -10.62
CA VAL A 10 2.51 -7.72 -9.59
C VAL A 10 2.16 -6.23 -9.67
N ARG A 11 2.10 -5.64 -10.87
CA ARG A 11 1.69 -4.23 -11.02
C ARG A 11 0.25 -4.00 -10.55
N ILE A 12 -0.67 -4.90 -10.91
CA ILE A 12 -2.07 -4.81 -10.50
C ILE A 12 -2.19 -4.92 -8.97
N VAL A 13 -1.57 -5.95 -8.37
CA VAL A 13 -1.59 -6.15 -6.92
C VAL A 13 -0.92 -4.98 -6.19
N ALA A 14 0.21 -4.47 -6.68
CA ALA A 14 0.88 -3.31 -6.10
C ALA A 14 -0.01 -2.05 -6.16
N SER A 15 -0.69 -1.79 -7.28
CA SER A 15 -1.63 -0.67 -7.38
C SER A 15 -2.83 -0.80 -6.45
N LEU A 16 -3.37 -2.01 -6.28
CA LEU A 16 -4.45 -2.29 -5.35
C LEU A 16 -3.99 -2.15 -3.89
N ALA A 17 -2.78 -2.62 -3.56
CA ALA A 17 -2.19 -2.47 -2.22
C ALA A 17 -1.96 -0.99 -1.86
N LEU A 18 -1.50 -0.18 -2.81
CA LEU A 18 -1.38 1.27 -2.63
C LEU A 18 -2.75 1.93 -2.41
N ALA A 19 -3.75 1.61 -3.23
CA ALA A 19 -5.09 2.18 -3.08
C ALA A 19 -5.73 1.77 -1.74
N ALA A 20 -5.65 0.49 -1.38
CA ALA A 20 -6.18 -0.03 -0.13
C ALA A 20 -5.45 0.53 1.11
N GLY A 21 -4.12 0.67 1.05
CA GLY A 21 -3.32 1.23 2.13
C GLY A 21 -3.61 2.72 2.35
N LEU A 22 -3.72 3.48 1.25
CA LEU A 22 -4.10 4.89 1.29
C LEU A 22 -5.51 5.08 1.86
N PHE A 23 -6.45 4.23 1.45
CA PHE A 23 -7.82 4.28 1.96
C PHE A 23 -7.88 3.95 3.45
N GLY A 24 -7.12 2.94 3.92
CA GLY A 24 -7.01 2.61 5.35
C GLY A 24 -6.46 3.78 6.18
N MET A 25 -5.47 4.50 5.67
CA MET A 25 -4.94 5.70 6.32
C MET A 25 -5.96 6.86 6.32
N LEU A 26 -6.66 7.10 5.20
CA LEU A 26 -7.67 8.15 5.10
C LEU A 26 -8.88 7.90 6.00
N PHE A 27 -9.28 6.63 6.18
CA PHE A 27 -10.37 6.25 7.06
C PHE A 27 -10.11 6.59 8.54
N CYS A 28 -8.84 6.77 8.93
CA CYS A 28 -8.46 7.11 10.30
C CYS A 28 -8.64 8.59 10.63
N PHE A 29 -8.64 9.48 9.63
CA PHE A 29 -8.79 10.94 9.84
C PHE A 29 -10.05 11.37 10.60
N PRO A 30 -11.27 10.86 10.30
CA PRO A 30 -12.47 11.26 11.05
C PRO A 30 -12.41 10.89 12.54
N PHE A 31 -11.74 9.78 12.89
CA PHE A 31 -11.61 9.35 14.28
C PHE A 31 -10.61 10.21 15.08
N LEU A 32 -9.70 10.90 14.41
CA LEU A 32 -8.75 11.83 15.04
C LEU A 32 -9.45 13.06 15.67
N TRP A 33 -10.67 13.37 15.23
CA TRP A 33 -11.50 14.44 15.79
C TRP A 33 -12.38 13.98 16.97
N SER A 34 -12.40 12.69 17.30
CA SER A 34 -13.15 12.18 18.46
C SER A 34 -12.49 12.61 19.77
N ALA A 35 -13.29 12.91 20.80
CA ALA A 35 -12.80 13.22 22.15
C ALA A 35 -12.54 11.96 23.00
N ASN A 36 -12.93 10.78 22.51
CA ASN A 36 -12.75 9.51 23.23
C ASN A 36 -11.46 8.81 22.79
N MET A 37 -10.62 8.46 23.76
CA MET A 37 -9.36 7.71 23.54
C MET A 37 -9.58 6.36 22.82
N GLU A 38 -10.76 5.76 23.01
CA GLU A 38 -11.14 4.45 22.48
C GLU A 38 -11.18 4.47 20.94
N ASP A 39 -11.76 5.54 20.37
CA ASP A 39 -11.84 5.75 18.92
C ASP A 39 -10.47 6.01 18.30
N LEU A 40 -9.58 6.74 19.01
CA LEU A 40 -8.23 7.03 18.53
C LEU A 40 -7.34 5.78 18.51
N VAL A 41 -7.41 4.95 19.56
CA VAL A 41 -6.67 3.68 19.60
C VAL A 41 -7.22 2.71 18.55
N GLY A 42 -8.55 2.64 18.42
CA GLY A 42 -9.22 1.84 17.40
C GLY A 42 -8.83 2.24 15.98
N ALA A 43 -8.64 3.54 15.71
CA ALA A 43 -8.19 4.06 14.42
C ALA A 43 -6.68 3.91 14.19
N GLY A 44 -5.87 3.78 15.23
CA GLY A 44 -4.42 3.55 15.09
C GLY A 44 -4.09 2.26 14.35
N PHE A 45 -4.86 1.20 14.57
CA PHE A 45 -4.65 -0.10 13.94
C PHE A 45 -4.83 -0.07 12.39
N PRO A 46 -5.93 0.45 11.84
CA PRO A 46 -6.07 0.63 10.39
C PRO A 46 -5.07 1.64 9.81
N PHE A 47 -4.62 2.64 10.57
CA PHE A 47 -3.58 3.57 10.11
C PHE A 47 -2.24 2.84 9.91
N VAL A 48 -1.79 2.09 10.92
CA VAL A 48 -0.53 1.34 10.86
C VAL A 48 -0.62 0.22 9.82
N GLY A 49 -1.72 -0.53 9.79
CA GLY A 49 -1.96 -1.56 8.77
C GLY A 49 -1.96 -0.97 7.35
N GLY A 50 -2.62 0.17 7.16
CA GLY A 50 -2.65 0.90 5.90
C GLY A 50 -1.28 1.39 5.48
N ALA A 51 -0.48 1.93 6.40
CA ALA A 51 0.89 2.39 6.14
C ALA A 51 1.81 1.23 5.70
N VAL A 52 1.73 0.07 6.36
CA VAL A 52 2.52 -1.11 6.00
C VAL A 52 2.10 -1.65 4.63
N LEU A 53 0.78 -1.71 4.34
CA LEU A 53 0.27 -2.16 3.05
C LEU A 53 0.67 -1.19 1.91
N PHE A 54 0.62 0.11 2.18
CA PHE A 54 1.05 1.14 1.23
C PHE A 54 2.55 1.05 0.94
N ALA A 55 3.39 0.96 1.99
CA ALA A 55 4.83 0.85 1.84
C ALA A 55 5.25 -0.41 1.08
N SER A 56 4.64 -1.56 1.39
CA SER A 56 4.91 -2.82 0.68
C SER A 56 4.47 -2.77 -0.78
N GLY A 57 3.33 -2.15 -1.10
CA GLY A 57 2.90 -1.87 -2.48
C GLY A 57 3.88 -0.97 -3.23
N LEU A 58 4.40 0.07 -2.57
CA LEU A 58 5.38 1.00 -3.14
C LEU A 58 6.71 0.30 -3.44
N VAL A 59 7.19 -0.55 -2.51
CA VAL A 59 8.41 -1.36 -2.70
C VAL A 59 8.23 -2.34 -3.85
N ALA A 60 7.10 -3.05 -3.92
CA ALA A 60 6.83 -3.97 -5.03
C ALA A 60 6.83 -3.26 -6.40
N LEU A 61 6.28 -2.04 -6.45
CA LEU A 61 6.29 -1.21 -7.65
C LEU A 61 7.70 -0.71 -7.99
N ALA A 62 8.44 -0.22 -6.99
CA ALA A 62 9.81 0.26 -7.14
C ALA A 62 10.76 -0.84 -7.65
N LEU A 63 10.64 -2.07 -7.14
CA LEU A 63 11.41 -3.21 -7.62
C LEU A 63 11.01 -3.60 -9.05
N THR A 64 9.73 -3.49 -9.40
CA THR A 64 9.24 -3.79 -10.75
C THR A 64 9.70 -2.74 -11.77
N ILE A 65 9.79 -1.47 -11.37
CA ILE A 65 10.32 -0.37 -12.19
C ILE A 65 11.85 -0.44 -12.28
N GLY A 66 12.55 -0.67 -11.16
CA GLY A 66 14.01 -0.77 -11.11
C GLY A 66 14.56 -1.92 -11.95
N LYS A 67 13.88 -3.08 -11.97
CA LYS A 67 14.19 -4.18 -12.89
C LYS A 67 14.01 -3.83 -14.37
N ASN A 68 13.30 -2.76 -14.70
CA ASN A 68 13.11 -2.27 -16.07
C ASN A 68 14.24 -1.31 -16.50
N SER A 69 15.12 -0.88 -15.59
CA SER A 69 16.25 0.03 -15.84
C SER A 69 17.61 -0.67 -15.84
N THR A 70 17.72 -1.90 -15.32
CA THR A 70 18.93 -2.74 -15.42
C THR A 70 18.89 -3.73 -16.59
N GLY A 71 18.01 -3.50 -17.56
CA GLY A 71 17.93 -4.21 -18.84
C GLY A 71 18.31 -3.32 -20.02
N ALA A 72 19.32 -2.46 -19.85
CA ALA A 72 20.07 -1.89 -20.97
C ALA A 72 21.09 -2.95 -21.44
N PRO A 73 21.35 -3.04 -22.76
CA PRO A 73 21.78 -4.24 -23.49
C PRO A 73 23.00 -4.97 -22.92
#